data_AF-A0A5N5J4M4-F1
#
_entry.id   AF-A0A5N5J4M4-F1
#
_cell.length_a   1.000
_cell.length_b   1.000
_cell.length_c   1.000
_cell.angle_alpha   90.00
_cell.angle_beta   90.00
_cell.angle_gamma   90.00
#
_symmetry.space_group_name_H-M   'P 1'
#
loop_
_entity.id
_entity.type
_entity.pdbx_description
1 polymer ?
#
loop_
_entity_poly.entity_id
_entity_poly.type
_entity_poly.pdbx_seq_one_letter_code
_entity_poly.pdbx_strand_id
1 'polypeptide(L)'
;MLVMGMNLSSPKTEKFSEDGGNGRLRYGLSSMQGWRATMEDAGPHSDFSGPTCACTACVMQAYSLSRDHKPDLEAEKERILKACGFIHAGRVNGCLNLARAIGDVEFKQNKFFPVEKQIVTANPDINTVELCDDDDFLVLACDGISV
;
A
#
# COMPACT_ATOMS: atom_id res chain seq x y z
N MET A 1 -14.66 -13.63 -26.07
CA MET A 1 -14.34 -14.24 -24.77
C MET A 1 -14.60 -13.16 -23.73
N LEU A 2 -15.76 -13.18 -23.08
CA LEU A 2 -16.16 -12.20 -22.07
C LEU A 2 -15.24 -12.37 -20.85
N VAL A 3 -14.56 -11.30 -20.46
CA VAL A 3 -13.87 -11.23 -19.17
C VAL A 3 -14.95 -11.35 -18.09
N MET A 4 -15.02 -12.48 -17.38
CA MET A 4 -15.86 -12.60 -16.19
C MET A 4 -15.39 -11.52 -15.21
N GLY A 5 -16.29 -10.58 -14.88
CA GLY A 5 -15.96 -9.39 -14.11
C GLY A 5 -15.30 -9.74 -12.78
N MET A 6 -14.24 -9.00 -12.45
CA MET A 6 -13.45 -9.18 -11.22
C MET A 6 -14.22 -8.88 -9.92
N ASN A 7 -15.50 -8.50 -10.02
CA ASN A 7 -16.34 -8.03 -8.93
C ASN A 7 -17.54 -8.96 -8.69
N LEU A 8 -17.95 -9.06 -7.43
CA LEU A 8 -19.15 -9.76 -6.98
C LEU A 8 -20.43 -8.98 -7.33
N SER A 9 -21.55 -9.68 -7.44
CA SER A 9 -22.88 -9.06 -7.63
C SER A 9 -23.42 -8.38 -6.37
N SER A 10 -22.92 -8.78 -5.20
CA SER A 10 -23.15 -8.14 -3.90
C SER A 10 -21.86 -8.17 -3.08
N PRO A 11 -21.63 -7.18 -2.20
CA PRO A 11 -20.40 -7.13 -1.43
C PRO A 11 -20.46 -8.15 -0.30
N LYS A 12 -19.33 -8.79 -0.01
CA LYS A 12 -19.13 -9.51 1.24
C LYS A 12 -18.78 -8.51 2.33
N THR A 13 -19.72 -8.32 3.25
CA THR A 13 -19.63 -7.36 4.35
C THR A 13 -19.21 -8.00 5.68
N GLU A 14 -18.96 -9.32 5.68
CA GLU A 14 -18.36 -10.00 6.82
C GLU A 14 -16.99 -9.39 7.14
N LYS A 15 -16.78 -9.11 8.42
CA LYS A 15 -15.56 -8.48 8.92
C LYS A 15 -14.80 -9.48 9.77
N PHE A 16 -13.50 -9.60 9.50
CA PHE A 16 -12.58 -10.18 10.46
C PHE A 16 -11.99 -9.04 11.29
N SER A 17 -12.17 -9.09 12.61
CA SER A 17 -11.67 -8.05 13.51
C SER A 17 -10.90 -8.69 14.66
N GLU A 18 -9.85 -8.02 15.10
CA GLU A 18 -9.00 -8.44 16.22
C GLU A 18 -8.58 -7.19 17.00
N ASP A 19 -8.45 -7.32 18.31
CA ASP A 19 -7.94 -6.28 19.19
C ASP A 19 -7.00 -6.89 20.23
N GLY A 20 -6.12 -6.05 20.77
CA GLY A 20 -5.12 -6.50 21.72
C GLY A 20 -4.27 -5.36 22.26
N GLY A 21 -3.27 -5.70 23.07
CA GLY A 21 -2.35 -4.70 23.62
C GLY A 21 -1.40 -5.26 24.65
N ASN A 22 -0.51 -4.39 25.11
CA ASN A 22 0.43 -4.63 26.20
C ASN A 22 0.50 -3.39 27.11
N GLY A 23 1.45 -3.36 28.05
CA GLY A 23 1.64 -2.23 28.97
C GLY A 23 2.06 -0.90 28.32
N ARG A 24 2.24 -0.84 27.00
CA ARG A 24 2.67 0.36 26.26
C ARG A 24 1.69 0.77 25.17
N LEU A 25 1.11 -0.18 24.44
CA LEU A 25 0.30 0.07 23.26
C LEU A 25 -0.95 -0.81 23.27
N ARG A 26 -2.03 -0.29 22.68
CA ARG A 26 -3.25 -1.03 22.35
C ARG A 26 -3.51 -0.92 20.84
N TYR A 27 -4.08 -1.96 20.24
CA TYR A 27 -4.43 -1.98 18.83
C TYR A 27 -5.83 -2.56 18.61
N GLY A 28 -6.43 -2.16 17.50
CA GLY A 28 -7.61 -2.79 16.93
C GLY A 28 -7.46 -2.80 15.41
N LEU A 29 -7.86 -3.90 14.78
CA LEU A 29 -7.83 -4.06 13.32
C LEU A 29 -9.14 -4.65 12.84
N SER A 30 -9.52 -4.30 11.61
CA SER A 30 -10.66 -4.89 10.93
C SER A 30 -10.36 -4.98 9.44
N SER A 31 -10.77 -6.07 8.81
CA SER A 31 -10.63 -6.30 7.37
C SER A 31 -11.95 -6.80 6.80
N MET A 32 -12.25 -6.43 5.56
CA MET A 32 -13.50 -6.77 4.87
C MET A 32 -13.22 -6.96 3.38
N GLN A 33 -13.68 -8.08 2.80
CA GLN A 33 -13.44 -8.41 1.39
C GLN A 33 -14.14 -7.44 0.41
N GLY A 34 -15.34 -6.96 0.76
CA GLY A 34 -16.08 -6.01 -0.06
C GLY A 34 -16.53 -6.60 -1.39
N TRP A 35 -16.34 -5.86 -2.47
CA TRP A 35 -16.83 -6.21 -3.81
C TRP A 35 -15.89 -7.11 -4.62
N ARG A 36 -14.65 -7.33 -4.16
CA ARG A 36 -13.67 -8.13 -4.91
C ARG A 36 -14.03 -9.61 -4.84
N ALA A 37 -13.80 -10.33 -5.95
CA ALA A 37 -14.03 -11.77 -6.00
C ALA A 37 -13.15 -12.56 -5.00
N THR A 38 -11.94 -12.08 -4.74
CA THR A 38 -10.97 -12.66 -3.80
C THR A 38 -10.45 -11.62 -2.82
N MET A 39 -10.08 -12.05 -1.61
CA MET A 39 -9.40 -11.21 -0.63
C MET A 39 -7.90 -11.21 -0.95
N GLU A 40 -7.38 -10.05 -1.34
CA GLU A 40 -5.96 -9.83 -1.68
C GLU A 40 -5.17 -9.34 -0.46
N ASP A 41 -5.86 -8.77 0.53
CA ASP A 41 -5.28 -8.30 1.77
C ASP A 41 -4.98 -9.48 2.70
N ALA A 42 -3.71 -9.65 3.06
CA ALA A 42 -3.33 -10.49 4.20
C ALA A 42 -3.52 -9.68 5.49
N GLY A 43 -4.25 -10.23 6.47
CA GLY A 43 -4.22 -9.70 7.83
C GLY A 43 -2.81 -9.80 8.42
N PRO A 44 -2.44 -8.99 9.43
CA PRO A 44 -1.15 -9.16 10.09
C PRO A 44 -1.14 -10.54 10.75
N HIS A 45 -0.45 -11.48 10.11
CA HIS A 45 -0.05 -12.72 10.77
C HIS A 45 0.77 -12.30 11.99
N SER A 46 0.54 -12.94 13.13
CA SER A 46 1.08 -12.65 14.47
C SER A 46 2.61 -12.52 14.60
N ASP A 47 3.35 -12.62 13.49
CA ASP A 47 4.81 -12.64 13.41
C ASP A 47 5.40 -11.52 12.51
N PHE A 48 4.59 -10.62 11.94
CA PHE A 48 5.09 -9.56 11.04
C PHE A 48 5.22 -8.19 11.74
N SER A 49 6.44 -7.71 11.94
CA SER A 49 6.76 -6.46 12.65
C SER A 49 6.97 -5.23 11.74
N GLY A 50 6.10 -4.98 10.75
CA GLY A 50 6.26 -3.80 9.89
C GLY A 50 5.02 -3.44 9.07
N PRO A 51 4.66 -2.14 8.97
CA PRO A 51 3.46 -1.71 8.27
C PRO A 51 3.70 -1.43 6.77
N THR A 52 2.66 -1.60 5.95
CA THR A 52 2.65 -1.32 4.50
C THR A 52 2.09 0.05 4.10
N CYS A 53 1.60 0.87 5.03
CA CYS A 53 1.38 2.31 4.90
C CYS A 53 0.87 2.85 6.24
N ALA A 54 1.30 4.03 6.66
CA ALA A 54 1.06 4.55 8.01
C ALA A 54 0.66 6.04 8.01
N CYS A 55 -0.38 6.37 8.76
CA CYS A 55 -0.88 7.73 8.99
C CYS A 55 -1.04 7.96 10.49
N THR A 56 -0.36 8.95 11.09
CA THR A 56 -0.59 9.33 12.50
C THR A 56 -1.70 10.37 12.56
N ALA A 57 -2.64 10.25 13.49
CA ALA A 57 -3.65 11.27 13.72
C ALA A 57 -3.56 11.76 15.18
N CYS A 58 -3.09 12.99 15.35
CA CYS A 58 -3.18 13.76 16.59
C CYS A 58 -4.50 14.54 16.57
N VAL A 59 -5.17 14.67 17.72
CA VAL A 59 -6.42 15.41 17.85
C VAL A 59 -6.20 16.87 17.43
N MET A 60 -6.63 17.16 16.19
CA MET A 60 -6.70 18.42 15.44
C MET A 60 -5.84 18.50 14.16
N GLN A 61 -4.86 17.60 13.93
CA GLN A 61 -4.11 17.56 12.66
C GLN A 61 -3.54 16.16 12.38
N ALA A 62 -3.90 15.58 11.23
CA ALA A 62 -3.29 14.33 10.76
C ALA A 62 -1.88 14.60 10.22
N TYR A 63 -0.89 13.85 10.71
CA TYR A 63 0.47 13.90 10.21
C TYR A 63 0.70 12.70 9.28
N SER A 64 0.86 12.97 7.99
CA SER A 64 1.09 11.92 6.97
C SER A 64 2.51 11.37 7.12
N LEU A 65 2.63 10.12 7.59
CA LEU A 65 3.95 9.46 7.70
C LEU A 65 4.40 8.84 6.37
N SER A 66 3.45 8.42 5.52
CA SER A 66 3.71 7.90 4.18
C SER A 66 3.09 8.76 3.08
N ARG A 67 3.54 8.51 1.85
CA ARG A 67 2.97 9.08 0.62
C ARG A 67 2.65 7.95 -0.34
N ASP A 68 1.53 8.05 -1.03
CA ASP A 68 1.15 7.06 -2.04
C ASP A 68 2.08 7.15 -3.26
N HIS A 69 2.79 6.06 -3.57
CA HIS A 69 3.63 5.95 -4.77
C HIS A 69 2.79 5.61 -6.01
N LYS A 70 1.98 6.57 -6.47
CA LYS A 70 1.25 6.46 -7.74
C LYS A 70 2.21 6.67 -8.93
N PRO A 71 1.95 6.05 -10.08
CA PRO A 71 2.78 6.22 -11.28
C PRO A 71 2.94 7.69 -11.69
N ASP A 72 1.92 8.52 -11.47
CA ASP A 72 1.93 9.94 -11.85
C ASP A 72 2.78 10.83 -10.93
N LEU A 73 3.27 10.33 -9.80
CA LEU A 73 4.18 11.06 -8.93
C LEU A 73 5.50 11.31 -9.65
N GLU A 74 5.97 12.56 -9.71
CA GLU A 74 7.13 12.95 -10.53
C GLU A 74 8.39 12.09 -10.30
N ALA A 75 8.70 11.76 -9.05
CA ALA A 75 9.84 10.89 -8.71
C ALA A 75 9.68 9.45 -9.25
N GLU A 76 8.45 8.93 -9.25
CA GLU A 76 8.13 7.58 -9.75
C GLU A 76 8.11 7.56 -11.28
N LYS A 77 7.45 8.56 -11.87
CA LYS A 77 7.38 8.78 -13.31
C LYS A 77 8.76 8.90 -13.94
N GLU A 78 9.66 9.67 -13.34
CA GLU A 78 11.03 9.80 -13.81
C GLU A 78 11.77 8.45 -13.79
N ARG A 79 11.62 7.65 -12.71
CA ARG A 79 12.20 6.31 -12.65
C ARG A 79 11.64 5.39 -13.73
N ILE A 80 10.32 5.36 -13.88
CA ILE A 80 9.63 4.51 -14.88
C ILE A 80 10.14 4.82 -16.29
N LEU A 81 10.20 6.10 -16.65
CA LEU A 81 10.68 6.53 -17.97
C LEU A 81 12.17 6.20 -18.18
N LYS A 82 13.02 6.40 -17.17
CA LYS A 82 14.45 6.04 -17.22
C LYS A 82 14.68 4.54 -17.37
N ALA A 83 13.82 3.73 -16.78
CA ALA A 83 13.88 2.27 -16.86
C ALA A 83 13.26 1.70 -18.17
N CYS A 84 13.01 2.55 -19.16
CA CYS A 84 12.36 2.23 -20.44
C CYS A 84 10.89 1.76 -20.32
N GLY A 85 10.21 2.11 -19.23
CA GLY A 85 8.77 1.94 -19.08
C GLY A 85 7.99 3.16 -19.59
N PHE A 86 6.67 3.04 -19.64
CA PHE A 86 5.77 4.14 -19.94
C PHE A 86 4.57 4.16 -19.00
N ILE A 87 3.84 5.27 -18.96
CA ILE A 87 2.60 5.39 -18.20
C ILE A 87 1.47 5.62 -19.18
N HIS A 88 0.42 4.81 -19.08
CA HIS A 88 -0.78 4.95 -19.89
C HIS A 88 -2.01 4.83 -18.99
N ALA A 89 -2.88 5.85 -19.01
CA ALA A 89 -4.08 5.91 -18.18
C ALA A 89 -3.82 5.64 -16.67
N GLY A 90 -2.76 6.26 -16.11
CA GLY A 90 -2.38 6.09 -14.70
C GLY A 90 -1.78 4.72 -14.37
N ARG A 91 -1.42 3.91 -15.38
CA ARG A 91 -0.84 2.58 -15.21
C ARG A 91 0.55 2.46 -15.84
N VAL A 92 1.47 1.86 -15.10
CA VAL A 92 2.80 1.44 -15.54
C VAL A 92 2.65 0.38 -16.64
N ASN A 93 3.24 0.68 -17.80
CA ASN A 93 3.13 -0.09 -19.05
C ASN A 93 1.69 -0.42 -19.45
N GLY A 94 0.70 0.37 -18.98
CA GLY A 94 -0.73 0.09 -19.18
C GLY A 94 -1.29 -1.05 -18.31
N CYS A 95 -0.48 -1.71 -17.49
CA CYS A 95 -0.87 -2.88 -16.69
C CYS A 95 -1.12 -2.52 -15.22
N LEU A 96 -0.09 -2.02 -14.52
CA LEU A 96 -0.09 -1.89 -13.06
C LEU A 96 -0.39 -0.44 -12.62
N ASN A 97 -1.31 -0.24 -11.68
CA ASN A 97 -1.67 1.09 -11.14
C ASN A 97 -0.81 1.52 -9.93
N LEU A 98 0.26 0.79 -9.64
CA LEU A 98 1.20 1.01 -8.55
C LEU A 98 2.60 1.23 -9.12
N ALA A 99 3.38 2.14 -8.53
CA ALA A 99 4.78 2.33 -8.93
C ALA A 99 5.76 1.51 -8.08
N ARG A 100 5.35 1.09 -6.89
CA ARG A 100 6.16 0.28 -5.96
C ARG A 100 5.38 -0.91 -5.46
N ALA A 101 6.04 -2.06 -5.36
CA ALA A 101 5.45 -3.30 -4.88
C ALA A 101 6.54 -4.31 -4.51
N ILE A 102 6.24 -5.19 -3.56
CA ILE A 102 6.99 -6.44 -3.36
C ILE A 102 6.40 -7.48 -4.32
N GLY A 103 7.23 -8.30 -4.97
CA GLY A 103 6.78 -9.18 -6.07
C GLY A 103 6.96 -8.53 -7.44
N ASP A 104 6.00 -8.70 -8.35
CA ASP A 104 5.99 -8.10 -9.71
C ASP A 104 7.32 -8.24 -10.46
N VAL A 105 7.88 -9.45 -10.40
CA VAL A 105 9.24 -9.74 -10.88
C VAL A 105 9.40 -9.42 -12.37
N GLU A 106 8.33 -9.51 -13.15
CA GLU A 106 8.30 -9.17 -14.58
C GLU A 106 8.67 -7.70 -14.85
N PHE A 107 8.38 -6.78 -13.93
CA PHE A 107 8.72 -5.37 -14.03
C PHE A 107 10.13 -5.04 -13.49
N LYS A 108 10.87 -6.06 -13.02
CA LYS A 108 12.16 -5.95 -12.32
C LYS A 108 13.31 -6.68 -13.01
N GLN A 109 13.15 -7.02 -14.29
CA GLN A 109 14.12 -7.85 -15.03
C GLN A 109 15.19 -7.04 -15.77
N ASN A 110 15.22 -5.71 -15.62
CA ASN A 110 16.17 -4.89 -16.36
C ASN A 110 17.58 -5.05 -15.80
N LYS A 111 18.45 -5.74 -16.55
CA LYS A 111 19.83 -6.05 -16.14
C LYS A 111 20.76 -4.84 -16.11
N PHE A 112 20.38 -3.72 -16.73
CA PHE A 112 21.21 -2.51 -16.80
C PHE A 112 21.01 -1.59 -15.59
N PHE A 113 19.96 -1.81 -14.80
CA PHE A 113 19.65 -1.00 -13.63
C PHE A 113 19.73 -1.82 -12.34
N PRO A 114 20.13 -1.21 -11.21
CA PRO A 114 20.00 -1.84 -9.91
C PRO A 114 18.52 -2.09 -9.57
N VAL A 115 18.27 -2.95 -8.59
CA VAL A 115 16.91 -3.36 -8.16
C VAL A 115 16.02 -2.18 -7.74
N GLU A 116 16.64 -1.10 -7.26
CA GLU A 116 15.96 0.12 -6.82
C GLU A 116 15.43 0.98 -7.99
N LYS A 117 16.07 0.88 -9.16
CA LYS A 117 15.83 1.71 -10.35
C LYS A 117 15.06 0.97 -11.45
N GLN A 118 14.40 -0.13 -11.09
CA GLN A 118 13.51 -0.86 -11.99
C GLN A 118 12.23 -0.06 -12.26
N ILE A 119 11.44 -0.49 -13.25
CA ILE A 119 10.16 0.15 -13.59
C ILE A 119 9.25 0.17 -12.34
N VAL A 120 9.10 -0.98 -11.70
CA VAL A 120 8.49 -1.14 -10.37
C VAL A 120 9.58 -1.47 -9.37
N THR A 121 9.67 -0.75 -8.25
CA THR A 121 10.70 -0.99 -7.23
C THR A 121 10.10 -1.58 -5.95
N ALA A 122 10.87 -2.42 -5.26
CA ALA A 122 10.53 -2.88 -3.90
C ALA A 122 11.15 -2.00 -2.81
N ASN A 123 11.88 -0.94 -3.19
CA ASN A 123 12.54 -0.05 -2.24
C ASN A 123 11.49 0.83 -1.52
N PRO A 124 11.33 0.74 -0.20
CA PRO A 124 10.39 1.58 0.54
C PRO A 124 10.94 3.00 0.76
N ASP A 125 10.06 3.97 0.95
CA ASP A 125 10.43 5.24 1.58
C ASP A 125 10.35 5.04 3.10
N ILE A 126 11.40 5.42 3.83
CA ILE A 126 11.49 5.28 5.28
C ILE A 126 11.44 6.67 5.91
N ASN A 127 10.48 6.88 6.81
CA ASN A 127 10.38 8.07 7.64
C ASN A 127 10.51 7.64 9.12
N THR A 128 11.29 8.37 9.90
CA THR A 128 11.50 8.11 11.33
C THR A 128 11.12 9.36 12.11
N VAL A 129 10.21 9.19 13.06
CA VAL A 129 9.65 10.28 13.88
C VAL A 129 9.79 9.87 15.34
N GLU A 130 10.15 10.81 16.20
CA GLU A 130 10.13 10.61 17.65
C GLU A 130 8.72 10.84 18.16
N LEU A 131 8.19 9.88 18.93
CA LEU A 131 6.87 10.00 19.54
C LEU A 131 6.93 10.98 20.72
N CYS A 132 5.93 11.82 20.83
CA CYS A 132 5.73 12.75 21.93
C CYS A 132 4.42 12.44 22.67
N ASP A 133 4.23 13.07 23.83
CA ASP A 133 3.03 12.86 24.66
C ASP A 133 1.74 13.37 24.00
N ASP A 134 1.85 14.14 22.91
CA ASP A 134 0.72 14.64 22.11
C ASP A 134 0.27 13.65 21.02
N ASP A 135 0.99 12.54 20.79
CA ASP A 135 0.63 11.53 19.79
C ASP A 135 -0.45 10.56 20.32
N ASP A 136 -1.68 10.72 19.84
CA ASP A 136 -2.82 9.93 20.35
C ASP A 136 -2.89 8.50 19.76
N PHE A 137 -2.83 8.37 18.43
CA PHE A 137 -2.96 7.08 17.76
C PHE A 137 -2.37 7.07 16.34
N LEU A 138 -2.07 5.85 15.89
CA LEU A 138 -1.62 5.56 14.53
C LEU A 138 -2.71 4.80 13.77
N VAL A 139 -2.98 5.22 12.55
CA VAL A 139 -3.89 4.58 11.60
C VAL A 139 -3.09 3.96 10.46
N LEU A 140 -3.29 2.67 10.22
CA LEU A 140 -2.77 1.96 9.06
C LEU A 140 -3.97 1.51 8.22
N ALA A 141 -3.96 1.80 6.92
CA ALA A 141 -5.07 1.45 6.04
C ALA A 141 -4.61 1.19 4.61
N CYS A 142 -5.34 0.33 3.89
CA CYS A 142 -5.15 0.12 2.45
C CYS A 142 -5.92 1.17 1.63
N ASP A 143 -5.66 1.20 0.32
CA ASP A 143 -6.29 2.14 -0.62
C ASP A 143 -7.84 2.05 -0.64
N GLY A 144 -8.41 0.91 -0.26
CA GLY A 144 -9.84 0.69 -0.12
C GLY A 144 -10.52 1.44 1.04
N ILE A 145 -9.75 2.03 1.96
CA ILE A 145 -10.23 2.77 3.15
C ILE A 145 -9.98 4.28 3.01
N SER A 146 -9.48 4.73 1.86
CA SER A 146 -9.20 6.15 1.60
C SER A 146 -10.47 7.00 1.80
N VAL A 147 -10.48 7.82 2.86
CA VAL A 147 -11.50 8.85 3.17
C VAL A 147 -11.25 10.12 2.36
#